data_AF-D8GS71-F1
#
_entry.id   AF-D8GS71-F1
#
_cell.length_a   1.000
_cell.length_b   1.000
_cell.length_c   1.000
_cell.angle_alpha   90.00
_cell.angle_beta   90.00
_cell.angle_gamma   90.00
#
_symmetry.space_group_name_H-M   'P 1'
#
loop_
_entity.id
_entity.type
_entity.pdbx_description
1 polymer ?
#
loop_
_entity_poly.entity_id
_entity_poly.type
_entity_poly.pdbx_seq_one_letter_code
_entity_poly.pdbx_strand_id
1 'polypeptide(L)'
;MRKKILIITITIVILFAIGGGIFVKNVIERNNPKNWGVNPLKLPDVVTDKVLQKHNSDLEGVYGFQGKDMSKKDLSQVSLDVISNISFDKSTKWPQKSNLPAGYDPNKWFDMGKDPGLNLSKIHEKGITGKGISVAVIDKPIRSTHDEFKGRMNYYKIGIPQTKPHFHGLACASILAGKTCGVASESKLYYFATPDLWIKSADYIKAVNKIIEINKSLPKNEKIRIVSVSDDVDKDNKNYSKWQKTLKKANSEGLTVVHADLFNKEKFSLGGCDASKDRNNPLNYKLSKFYWDEKKIDKSNIMVPLDFKTTADNRSDAAYVYWGEGGVSWAIPYVTGLAALAWQVKPNLTFDQILDKLIETKTTTSEGRYIIDPEKFINSIAK
;
A
#
# COMPACT_ATOMS: atom_id res chain seq x y z
N MET A 1 30.36 15.63 -34.42
CA MET A 1 28.92 15.29 -34.26
C MET A 1 28.71 13.78 -34.35
N ARG A 2 28.60 13.08 -33.22
CA ARG A 2 27.99 11.74 -33.15
C ARG A 2 27.26 11.63 -31.81
N LYS A 3 25.93 11.71 -31.84
CA LYS A 3 25.04 11.53 -30.69
C LYS A 3 25.17 10.07 -30.23
N LYS A 4 25.73 9.85 -29.03
CA LYS A 4 25.63 8.58 -28.33
C LYS A 4 24.21 8.45 -27.78
N ILE A 5 23.41 7.58 -28.39
CA ILE A 5 22.09 7.21 -27.88
C ILE A 5 22.32 6.32 -26.66
N LEU A 6 22.02 6.86 -25.48
CA LEU A 6 22.03 6.14 -24.22
C LEU A 6 20.76 5.28 -24.16
N ILE A 7 20.89 3.97 -24.37
CA ILE A 7 19.81 3.01 -24.21
C ILE A 7 19.54 2.87 -22.71
N ILE A 8 18.41 3.40 -22.25
CA ILE A 8 17.92 3.29 -20.88
C ILE A 8 17.20 1.94 -20.76
N THR A 9 17.88 0.96 -20.16
CA THR A 9 17.27 -0.33 -19.81
C THR A 9 16.65 -0.21 -18.40
N ILE A 10 15.34 -0.03 -18.33
CA ILE A 10 14.57 -0.17 -17.07
C ILE A 10 14.17 -1.64 -16.98
N THR A 11 14.75 -2.35 -16.01
CA THR A 11 14.34 -3.71 -15.66
C THR A 11 14.17 -3.78 -14.15
N ILE A 12 12.96 -4.14 -13.70
CA ILE A 12 12.64 -4.52 -12.32
C ILE A 12 12.08 -5.95 -12.36
N VAL A 13 12.56 -6.76 -11.40
CA VAL A 13 12.75 -8.22 -11.41
C VAL A 13 11.52 -9.01 -10.95
N ILE A 14 11.26 -10.20 -11.54
CA ILE A 14 11.19 -11.52 -10.85
C ILE A 14 11.75 -12.63 -11.79
N LEU A 15 12.53 -13.54 -11.22
CA LEU A 15 13.25 -14.68 -11.82
C LEU A 15 12.33 -15.78 -12.41
N PHE A 16 12.62 -16.23 -13.64
CA PHE A 16 13.07 -17.60 -13.99
C PHE A 16 13.48 -17.63 -15.48
N ALA A 17 14.43 -18.52 -15.79
CA ALA A 17 15.13 -18.66 -17.07
C ALA A 17 14.22 -18.95 -18.29
N ILE A 18 14.74 -18.59 -19.48
CA ILE A 18 14.50 -19.11 -20.85
C ILE A 18 14.17 -17.98 -21.87
N GLY A 19 15.06 -17.83 -22.86
CA GLY A 19 14.74 -17.40 -24.22
C GLY A 19 14.68 -15.88 -24.52
N GLY A 20 15.79 -15.31 -25.01
CA GLY A 20 15.92 -13.88 -25.34
C GLY A 20 14.93 -13.29 -26.36
N GLY A 21 14.24 -14.11 -27.16
CA GLY A 21 13.19 -13.65 -28.09
C GLY A 21 11.84 -13.32 -27.42
N ILE A 22 11.48 -14.06 -26.36
CA ILE A 22 10.26 -13.84 -25.56
C ILE A 22 10.43 -12.60 -24.67
N PHE A 23 11.66 -12.37 -24.20
CA PHE A 23 12.01 -11.23 -23.35
C PHE A 23 11.74 -9.87 -24.03
N VAL A 24 12.09 -9.70 -25.31
CA VAL A 24 11.90 -8.43 -26.03
C VAL A 24 10.41 -8.10 -26.24
N LYS A 25 9.59 -9.11 -26.59
CA LYS A 25 8.13 -8.94 -26.72
C LYS A 25 7.48 -8.58 -25.37
N ASN A 26 7.87 -9.28 -24.29
CA ASN A 26 7.40 -8.98 -22.93
C ASN A 26 7.81 -7.59 -22.45
N VAL A 27 9.01 -7.10 -22.80
CA VAL A 27 9.47 -5.73 -22.46
C VAL A 27 8.69 -4.67 -23.24
N ILE A 28 8.39 -4.90 -24.52
CA ILE A 28 7.60 -3.96 -25.35
C ILE A 28 6.13 -3.95 -24.89
N GLU A 29 5.53 -5.10 -24.60
CA GLU A 29 4.17 -5.19 -24.08
C GLU A 29 4.05 -4.56 -22.67
N ARG A 30 5.05 -4.75 -21.80
CA ARG A 30 5.15 -4.07 -20.49
C ARG A 30 5.32 -2.55 -20.60
N ASN A 31 5.82 -2.03 -21.71
CA ASN A 31 6.02 -0.59 -21.92
C ASN A 31 4.84 0.13 -22.57
N ASN A 32 3.78 -0.60 -22.97
CA ASN A 32 2.54 0.01 -23.45
C ASN A 32 1.43 -0.17 -22.39
N PRO A 33 1.05 0.89 -21.66
CA PRO A 33 0.00 0.82 -20.64
C PRO A 33 -1.34 0.25 -21.14
N LYS A 34 -1.62 0.30 -22.46
CA LYS A 34 -2.81 -0.33 -23.06
C LYS A 34 -2.85 -1.86 -22.88
N ASN A 35 -1.69 -2.48 -22.71
CA ASN A 35 -1.53 -3.92 -22.56
C ASN A 35 -1.50 -4.38 -21.09
N TRP A 36 -1.56 -3.45 -20.12
CA TRP A 36 -1.62 -3.79 -18.69
C TRP A 36 -3.03 -4.21 -18.31
N GLY A 37 -3.18 -5.14 -17.37
CA GLY A 37 -4.50 -5.66 -16.97
C GLY A 37 -5.10 -6.62 -17.99
N VAL A 38 -6.22 -7.24 -17.62
CA VAL A 38 -6.92 -8.24 -18.42
C VAL A 38 -7.36 -7.63 -19.75
N ASN A 39 -7.10 -8.33 -20.86
CA ASN A 39 -7.54 -7.89 -22.18
C ASN A 39 -8.95 -8.41 -22.50
N PRO A 40 -9.99 -7.56 -22.57
CA PRO A 40 -11.37 -8.00 -22.81
C PRO A 40 -11.56 -8.72 -24.16
N LEU A 41 -10.73 -8.43 -25.16
CA LEU A 41 -10.79 -9.08 -26.47
C LEU A 41 -10.32 -10.53 -26.46
N LYS A 42 -9.55 -10.93 -25.44
CA LYS A 42 -9.10 -12.32 -25.25
C LYS A 42 -10.05 -13.14 -24.39
N LEU A 43 -11.06 -12.50 -23.80
CA LEU A 43 -12.06 -13.19 -22.98
C LEU A 43 -13.20 -13.71 -23.87
N PRO A 44 -13.80 -14.87 -23.53
CA PRO A 44 -15.09 -15.27 -24.10
C PRO A 44 -16.17 -14.23 -23.79
N ASP A 45 -17.31 -14.31 -24.48
CA ASP A 45 -18.42 -13.37 -24.23
C ASP A 45 -19.08 -13.63 -22.88
N VAL A 46 -19.21 -14.90 -22.48
CA VAL A 46 -19.58 -15.30 -21.12
C VAL A 46 -18.32 -15.64 -20.34
N VAL A 47 -18.04 -14.87 -19.29
CA VAL A 47 -16.86 -15.01 -18.43
C VAL A 47 -17.25 -15.77 -17.17
N THR A 48 -16.39 -16.70 -16.75
CA THR A 48 -16.58 -17.52 -15.56
C THR A 48 -15.37 -17.39 -14.62
N ASP A 49 -15.49 -17.89 -13.40
CA ASP A 49 -14.39 -17.94 -12.42
C ASP A 49 -13.11 -18.54 -13.01
N LYS A 50 -13.24 -19.67 -13.71
CA LYS A 50 -12.10 -20.38 -14.33
C LYS A 50 -11.36 -19.50 -15.34
N VAL A 51 -12.07 -18.63 -16.06
CA VAL A 51 -11.47 -17.73 -17.04
C VAL A 51 -10.63 -16.66 -16.32
N LEU A 52 -11.15 -16.10 -15.22
CA LEU A 52 -10.49 -15.00 -14.50
C LEU A 52 -9.40 -15.45 -13.53
N GLN A 53 -9.48 -16.67 -12.99
CA GLN A 53 -8.41 -17.26 -12.18
C GLN A 53 -7.13 -17.53 -13.00
N LYS A 54 -7.23 -17.61 -14.33
CA LYS A 54 -6.07 -17.78 -15.21
C LYS A 54 -5.51 -16.40 -15.59
N HIS A 55 -4.56 -15.91 -14.81
CA HIS A 55 -3.76 -14.75 -15.21
C HIS A 55 -2.71 -15.17 -16.24
N ASN A 56 -2.61 -14.44 -17.35
CA ASN A 56 -1.61 -14.66 -18.40
C ASN A 56 -0.31 -13.89 -18.14
N SER A 57 -0.28 -13.00 -17.14
CA SER A 57 0.92 -12.29 -16.66
C SER A 57 0.71 -11.64 -15.28
N ASP A 58 1.79 -11.30 -14.60
CA ASP A 58 1.76 -10.52 -13.35
C ASP A 58 1.01 -9.18 -13.51
N LEU A 59 1.12 -8.55 -14.69
CA LEU A 59 0.42 -7.30 -14.98
C LEU A 59 -1.10 -7.49 -15.08
N GLU A 60 -1.58 -8.66 -15.50
CA GLU A 60 -3.02 -8.97 -15.47
C GLU A 60 -3.51 -9.10 -14.02
N GLY A 61 -2.72 -9.74 -13.15
CA GLY A 61 -3.03 -9.85 -11.72
C GLY A 61 -3.08 -8.50 -11.02
N VAL A 62 -2.04 -7.66 -11.22
CA VAL A 62 -1.94 -6.35 -10.55
C VAL A 62 -3.01 -5.36 -11.05
N TYR A 63 -3.15 -5.22 -12.38
CA TYR A 63 -4.00 -4.17 -12.95
C TYR A 63 -5.45 -4.61 -13.17
N GLY A 64 -5.76 -5.91 -13.20
CA GLY A 64 -7.13 -6.41 -13.31
C GLY A 64 -7.89 -5.75 -14.47
N PHE A 65 -9.03 -5.13 -14.17
CA PHE A 65 -9.89 -4.40 -15.11
C PHE A 65 -9.64 -2.90 -15.18
N GLN A 66 -8.55 -2.38 -14.63
CA GLN A 66 -8.22 -0.96 -14.68
C GLN A 66 -8.25 -0.40 -16.11
N GLY A 67 -9.11 0.60 -16.35
CA GLY A 67 -9.32 1.22 -17.66
C GLY A 67 -9.85 0.29 -18.77
N LYS A 68 -10.37 -0.89 -18.43
CA LYS A 68 -10.88 -1.87 -19.40
C LYS A 68 -12.35 -1.65 -19.71
N ASP A 69 -12.72 -1.94 -20.96
CA ASP A 69 -14.11 -1.93 -21.41
C ASP A 69 -14.67 -3.36 -21.36
N MET A 70 -15.37 -3.67 -20.26
CA MET A 70 -16.05 -4.94 -20.02
C MET A 70 -17.52 -4.89 -20.42
N SER A 71 -17.99 -3.78 -21.03
CA SER A 71 -19.43 -3.52 -21.27
C SER A 71 -20.12 -4.54 -22.16
N LYS A 72 -19.35 -5.21 -23.03
CA LYS A 72 -19.82 -6.24 -23.96
C LYS A 72 -19.70 -7.68 -23.40
N LYS A 73 -19.26 -7.84 -22.15
CA LYS A 73 -19.09 -9.15 -21.53
C LYS A 73 -20.25 -9.49 -20.61
N ASP A 74 -20.51 -10.77 -20.47
CA ASP A 74 -21.40 -11.31 -19.45
C ASP A 74 -20.55 -11.87 -18.31
N LEU A 75 -20.59 -11.20 -17.16
CA LEU A 75 -19.91 -11.57 -15.92
C LEU A 75 -20.89 -12.22 -14.93
N SER A 76 -22.14 -12.50 -15.29
CA SER A 76 -23.17 -13.02 -14.38
C SER A 76 -22.80 -14.38 -13.74
N GLN A 77 -21.89 -15.12 -14.37
CA GLN A 77 -21.38 -16.41 -13.89
C GLN A 77 -20.07 -16.31 -13.10
N VAL A 78 -19.57 -15.10 -12.86
CA VAL A 78 -18.42 -14.87 -11.99
C VAL A 78 -18.91 -14.77 -10.53
N SER A 79 -18.23 -15.43 -9.60
CA SER A 79 -18.54 -15.36 -8.18
C SER A 79 -18.09 -14.04 -7.56
N LEU A 80 -18.73 -13.66 -6.45
CA LEU A 80 -18.31 -12.50 -5.67
C LEU A 80 -16.86 -12.63 -5.15
N ASP A 81 -16.43 -13.85 -4.84
CA ASP A 81 -15.07 -14.15 -4.38
C ASP A 81 -14.02 -13.89 -5.46
N VAL A 82 -14.29 -14.25 -6.71
CA VAL A 82 -13.35 -14.00 -7.81
C VAL A 82 -13.35 -12.52 -8.21
N ILE A 83 -14.52 -11.93 -8.41
CA ILE A 83 -14.61 -10.53 -8.87
C ILE A 83 -14.09 -9.53 -7.83
N SER A 84 -14.20 -9.83 -6.52
CA SER A 84 -13.67 -8.97 -5.45
C SER A 84 -12.15 -8.87 -5.44
N ASN A 85 -11.47 -9.87 -5.99
CA ASN A 85 -10.01 -9.92 -6.08
C ASN A 85 -9.45 -9.27 -7.36
N ILE A 86 -10.31 -8.72 -8.22
CA ILE A 86 -9.87 -8.06 -9.46
C ILE A 86 -9.80 -6.56 -9.23
N SER A 87 -8.60 -5.99 -9.38
CA SER A 87 -8.40 -4.54 -9.30
C SER A 87 -9.14 -3.81 -10.43
N PHE A 88 -9.71 -2.64 -10.13
CA PHE A 88 -10.42 -1.82 -11.13
C PHE A 88 -10.42 -0.35 -10.73
N ASP A 89 -10.92 0.51 -11.62
CA ASP A 89 -11.02 1.94 -11.35
C ASP A 89 -12.25 2.58 -12.01
N LYS A 90 -12.41 3.89 -11.82
CA LYS A 90 -13.55 4.64 -12.37
C LYS A 90 -13.56 4.76 -13.89
N SER A 91 -12.49 4.39 -14.58
CA SER A 91 -12.45 4.30 -16.05
C SER A 91 -12.80 2.89 -16.58
N THR A 92 -12.93 1.90 -15.71
CA THR A 92 -13.46 0.57 -16.07
C THR A 92 -14.93 0.72 -16.47
N LYS A 93 -15.27 0.28 -17.68
CA LYS A 93 -16.68 0.23 -18.14
C LYS A 93 -17.25 -1.15 -17.85
N TRP A 94 -18.28 -1.17 -17.02
CA TRP A 94 -18.96 -2.39 -16.62
C TRP A 94 -20.10 -2.74 -17.59
N PRO A 95 -20.46 -4.03 -17.74
CA PRO A 95 -21.67 -4.42 -18.44
C PRO A 95 -22.92 -3.98 -17.67
N GLN A 96 -24.07 -4.09 -18.31
CA GLN A 96 -25.36 -3.84 -17.67
C GLN A 96 -25.55 -4.74 -16.44
N LYS A 97 -26.38 -4.30 -15.49
CA LYS A 97 -26.57 -4.99 -14.19
C LYS A 97 -26.96 -6.46 -14.30
N SER A 98 -27.75 -6.85 -15.32
CA SER A 98 -28.14 -8.25 -15.55
C SER A 98 -26.97 -9.16 -15.90
N ASN A 99 -25.86 -8.58 -16.36
CA ASN A 99 -24.64 -9.25 -16.80
C ASN A 99 -23.51 -9.10 -15.76
N LEU A 100 -23.84 -8.67 -14.53
CA LEU A 100 -22.92 -8.63 -13.41
C LEU A 100 -23.27 -9.77 -12.43
N PRO A 101 -22.31 -10.23 -11.61
CA PRO A 101 -22.61 -11.15 -10.52
C PRO A 101 -23.71 -10.61 -9.61
N ALA A 102 -24.61 -11.49 -9.17
CA ALA A 102 -25.66 -11.11 -8.23
C ALA A 102 -25.05 -10.53 -6.94
N GLY A 103 -25.45 -9.31 -6.56
CA GLY A 103 -24.94 -8.60 -5.38
C GLY A 103 -23.65 -7.81 -5.60
N TYR A 104 -23.05 -7.85 -6.79
CA TYR A 104 -21.88 -7.04 -7.12
C TYR A 104 -22.29 -5.60 -7.47
N ASP A 105 -21.71 -4.64 -6.76
CA ASP A 105 -21.81 -3.22 -7.06
C ASP A 105 -20.40 -2.60 -7.05
N PRO A 106 -19.79 -2.38 -8.23
CA PRO A 106 -18.43 -1.90 -8.31
C PRO A 106 -18.27 -0.50 -7.71
N ASN A 107 -19.30 0.36 -7.78
CA ASN A 107 -19.21 1.69 -7.20
C ASN A 107 -19.23 1.64 -5.68
N LYS A 108 -20.14 0.85 -5.10
CA LYS A 108 -20.21 0.65 -3.65
C LYS A 108 -18.91 0.06 -3.11
N TRP A 109 -18.35 -0.95 -3.78
CA TRP A 109 -17.11 -1.59 -3.33
C TRP A 109 -15.90 -0.67 -3.44
N PHE A 110 -15.85 0.13 -4.51
CA PHE A 110 -14.83 1.17 -4.68
C PHE A 110 -14.87 2.20 -3.55
N ASP A 111 -16.05 2.71 -3.21
CA ASP A 111 -16.16 3.73 -2.16
C ASP A 111 -15.96 3.15 -0.76
N MET A 112 -16.48 1.94 -0.51
CA MET A 112 -16.23 1.25 0.74
C MET A 112 -14.74 0.96 0.92
N GLY A 113 -14.03 0.58 -0.14
CA GLY A 113 -12.59 0.28 -0.11
C GLY A 113 -11.72 1.44 0.40
N LYS A 114 -12.20 2.69 0.36
CA LYS A 114 -11.47 3.86 0.89
C LYS A 114 -11.39 3.83 2.41
N ASP A 115 -12.38 3.28 3.10
CA ASP A 115 -12.36 3.18 4.57
C ASP A 115 -11.13 2.37 5.03
N PRO A 116 -10.35 2.83 6.02
CA PRO A 116 -9.29 2.01 6.61
C PRO A 116 -9.80 0.69 7.20
N GLY A 117 -11.04 0.66 7.70
CA GLY A 117 -11.69 -0.49 8.35
C GLY A 117 -11.42 -0.58 9.85
N LEU A 118 -12.00 -1.59 10.49
CA LEU A 118 -11.83 -1.90 11.92
C LEU A 118 -12.12 -0.71 12.86
N ASN A 119 -13.23 -0.01 12.62
CA ASN A 119 -13.72 1.13 13.40
C ASN A 119 -12.79 2.36 13.44
N LEU A 120 -11.86 2.50 12.49
CA LEU A 120 -11.02 3.71 12.41
C LEU A 120 -11.82 4.99 12.19
N SER A 121 -12.95 4.93 11.47
CA SER A 121 -13.88 6.07 11.34
C SER A 121 -14.39 6.56 12.71
N LYS A 122 -14.75 5.64 13.63
CA LYS A 122 -15.17 5.99 15.00
C LYS A 122 -14.05 6.64 15.81
N ILE A 123 -12.80 6.26 15.56
CA ILE A 123 -11.62 6.89 16.18
C ILE A 123 -11.47 8.32 15.63
N HIS A 124 -11.62 8.51 14.32
CA HIS A 124 -11.58 9.83 13.68
C HIS A 124 -12.72 10.74 14.15
N GLU A 125 -13.94 10.22 14.31
CA GLU A 125 -15.11 10.95 14.85
C GLU A 125 -14.87 11.49 16.26
N LYS A 126 -14.01 10.82 17.06
CA LYS A 126 -13.56 11.29 18.39
C LYS A 126 -12.46 12.35 18.30
N GLY A 127 -12.08 12.80 17.10
CA GLY A 127 -11.03 13.77 16.85
C GLY A 127 -9.60 13.21 16.88
N ILE A 128 -9.44 11.88 16.94
CA ILE A 128 -8.13 11.20 16.91
C ILE A 128 -7.84 10.83 15.45
N THR A 129 -7.18 11.74 14.73
CA THR A 129 -6.98 11.69 13.27
C THR A 129 -5.51 11.75 12.86
N GLY A 130 -4.59 11.76 13.85
CA GLY A 130 -3.17 12.03 13.66
C GLY A 130 -2.86 13.52 13.53
N LYS A 131 -3.84 14.40 13.83
CA LYS A 131 -3.69 15.85 13.79
C LYS A 131 -2.56 16.31 14.71
N GLY A 132 -1.71 17.19 14.19
CA GLY A 132 -0.53 17.70 14.90
C GLY A 132 0.64 16.72 14.93
N ILE A 133 0.53 15.53 14.32
CA ILE A 133 1.64 14.58 14.18
C ILE A 133 2.18 14.65 12.74
N SER A 134 3.50 14.82 12.63
CA SER A 134 4.21 14.74 11.34
C SER A 134 4.71 13.32 11.09
N VAL A 135 4.37 12.79 9.92
CA VAL A 135 4.77 11.45 9.45
C VAL A 135 5.52 11.57 8.13
N ALA A 136 6.39 10.61 7.83
CA ALA A 136 7.10 10.58 6.55
C ALA A 136 6.95 9.26 5.79
N VAL A 137 7.06 9.35 4.47
CA VAL A 137 7.16 8.22 3.55
C VAL A 137 8.43 8.37 2.72
N ILE A 138 9.22 7.32 2.61
CA ILE A 138 10.31 7.22 1.61
C ILE A 138 9.89 6.14 0.62
N ASP A 139 9.63 6.54 -0.62
CA ASP A 139 9.20 5.62 -1.69
C ASP A 139 9.44 6.27 -3.07
N LYS A 140 9.02 5.61 -4.14
CA LYS A 140 9.13 6.06 -5.54
C LYS A 140 8.45 7.42 -5.75
N PRO A 141 8.78 8.19 -6.80
CA PRO A 141 8.05 9.42 -7.10
C PRO A 141 6.54 9.17 -7.25
N ILE A 142 5.73 10.17 -6.93
CA ILE A 142 4.26 10.11 -6.99
C ILE A 142 3.72 11.43 -7.53
N ARG A 143 2.43 11.43 -7.90
CA ARG A 143 1.67 12.66 -8.11
C ARG A 143 1.40 13.35 -6.78
N SER A 144 2.30 14.25 -6.37
CA SER A 144 2.19 15.00 -5.10
C SER A 144 1.02 15.98 -5.05
N THR A 145 0.40 16.29 -6.21
CA THR A 145 -0.78 17.15 -6.34
C THR A 145 -2.11 16.45 -6.08
N HIS A 146 -2.10 15.14 -5.85
CA HIS A 146 -3.31 14.35 -5.64
C HIS A 146 -4.16 14.87 -4.46
N ASP A 147 -5.47 14.84 -4.61
CA ASP A 147 -6.45 15.40 -3.66
C ASP A 147 -6.40 14.72 -2.28
N GLU A 148 -5.92 13.47 -2.22
CA GLU A 148 -5.62 12.78 -0.95
C GLU A 148 -4.63 13.56 -0.07
N PHE A 149 -3.71 14.35 -0.63
CA PHE A 149 -2.61 14.98 0.12
C PHE A 149 -2.52 16.49 -0.05
N LYS A 150 -3.30 17.05 -0.98
CA LYS A 150 -3.26 18.47 -1.35
C LYS A 150 -3.41 19.35 -0.10
N GLY A 151 -2.48 20.29 0.05
CA GLY A 151 -2.40 21.21 1.19
C GLY A 151 -1.75 20.65 2.47
N ARG A 152 -1.39 19.36 2.52
CA ARG A 152 -0.78 18.72 3.70
C ARG A 152 0.56 18.01 3.44
N MET A 153 0.97 17.89 2.18
CA MET A 153 2.22 17.23 1.81
C MET A 153 3.38 18.21 1.61
N ASN A 154 4.52 17.90 2.22
CA ASN A 154 5.82 18.46 1.88
C ASN A 154 6.57 17.42 1.03
N TYR A 155 6.88 17.76 -0.22
CA TYR A 155 7.44 16.81 -1.19
C TYR A 155 8.91 17.11 -1.50
N TYR A 156 9.77 16.13 -1.25
CA TYR A 156 11.21 16.22 -1.44
C TYR A 156 11.67 15.19 -2.47
N LYS A 157 12.38 15.64 -3.49
CA LYS A 157 13.03 14.76 -4.46
C LYS A 157 14.40 14.37 -3.93
N ILE A 158 14.66 13.07 -3.83
CA ILE A 158 15.93 12.50 -3.39
C ILE A 158 16.56 11.77 -4.56
N GLY A 159 17.87 11.87 -4.74
CA GLY A 159 18.57 11.16 -5.82
C GLY A 159 18.32 11.73 -7.23
N ILE A 160 19.14 11.30 -8.18
CA ILE A 160 19.08 11.67 -9.59
C ILE A 160 19.46 10.46 -10.47
N PRO A 161 18.88 10.30 -11.67
CA PRO A 161 17.77 11.08 -12.24
C PRO A 161 16.44 10.75 -11.58
N GLN A 162 15.47 11.66 -11.66
CA GLN A 162 14.10 11.42 -11.19
C GLN A 162 13.33 10.52 -12.16
N THR A 163 12.57 9.57 -11.63
CA THR A 163 11.72 8.66 -12.43
C THR A 163 10.27 9.15 -12.49
N LYS A 164 9.48 8.53 -13.37
CA LYS A 164 8.05 8.83 -13.47
C LYS A 164 7.31 8.45 -12.18
N PRO A 165 6.18 9.12 -11.88
CA PRO A 165 5.30 8.74 -10.78
C PRO A 165 4.88 7.25 -10.85
N HIS A 166 4.86 6.58 -9.70
CA HIS A 166 4.59 5.16 -9.54
C HIS A 166 3.47 4.93 -8.51
N PHE A 167 2.60 3.94 -8.71
CA PHE A 167 1.40 3.73 -7.88
C PHE A 167 1.75 3.32 -6.44
N HIS A 168 2.80 2.51 -6.27
CA HIS A 168 3.28 2.00 -4.98
C HIS A 168 3.34 3.06 -3.87
N GLY A 169 4.17 4.09 -4.03
CA GLY A 169 4.29 5.16 -3.03
C GLY A 169 3.01 5.95 -2.81
N LEU A 170 2.11 6.01 -3.81
CA LEU A 170 0.79 6.63 -3.70
C LEU A 170 -0.12 5.80 -2.81
N ALA A 171 -0.16 4.48 -3.00
CA ALA A 171 -0.90 3.58 -2.12
C ALA A 171 -0.37 3.69 -0.67
N CYS A 172 0.95 3.68 -0.48
CA CYS A 172 1.55 3.82 0.84
C CYS A 172 1.21 5.16 1.51
N ALA A 173 1.35 6.28 0.80
CA ALA A 173 0.98 7.60 1.32
C ALA A 173 -0.53 7.70 1.60
N SER A 174 -1.37 7.12 0.72
CA SER A 174 -2.83 7.12 0.82
C SER A 174 -3.29 6.38 2.07
N ILE A 175 -2.70 5.21 2.35
CA ILE A 175 -3.02 4.39 3.54
C ILE A 175 -2.52 5.06 4.82
N LEU A 176 -1.35 5.71 4.79
CA LEU A 176 -0.80 6.37 5.98
C LEU A 176 -1.59 7.63 6.34
N ALA A 177 -1.65 8.61 5.43
CA ALA A 177 -2.08 9.98 5.72
C ALA A 177 -2.98 10.60 4.62
N GLY A 178 -3.59 9.75 3.79
CA GLY A 178 -4.59 10.17 2.82
C GLY A 178 -5.82 10.78 3.51
N LYS A 179 -6.37 11.84 2.91
CA LYS A 179 -7.56 12.54 3.44
C LYS A 179 -8.75 11.58 3.60
N THR A 180 -8.97 10.69 2.65
CA THR A 180 -10.12 9.76 2.68
C THR A 180 -9.70 8.33 3.00
N CYS A 181 -8.50 7.93 2.59
CA CYS A 181 -8.02 6.56 2.72
C CYS A 181 -7.13 6.31 3.95
N GLY A 182 -6.71 7.38 4.64
CA GLY A 182 -5.62 7.33 5.59
C GLY A 182 -6.04 6.86 6.98
N VAL A 183 -5.18 6.07 7.61
CA VAL A 183 -5.28 5.75 9.04
C VAL A 183 -5.08 7.01 9.89
N ALA A 184 -4.12 7.87 9.54
CA ALA A 184 -3.83 9.14 10.18
C ALA A 184 -4.16 10.31 9.23
N SER A 185 -5.45 10.45 8.91
CA SER A 185 -5.98 11.29 7.82
C SER A 185 -5.65 12.78 7.92
N GLU A 186 -5.36 13.30 9.12
CA GLU A 186 -4.99 14.70 9.35
C GLU A 186 -3.51 14.91 9.73
N SER A 187 -2.67 13.87 9.66
CA SER A 187 -1.23 14.04 9.85
C SER A 187 -0.61 14.90 8.74
N LYS A 188 0.45 15.64 9.10
CA LYS A 188 1.30 16.39 8.15
C LYS A 188 2.24 15.40 7.49
N LEU A 189 2.16 15.28 6.16
CA LEU A 189 2.89 14.26 5.41
C LEU A 189 4.18 14.86 4.82
N TYR A 190 5.31 14.22 5.09
CA TYR A 190 6.58 14.49 4.43
C TYR A 190 6.93 13.34 3.50
N TYR A 191 7.01 13.61 2.20
CA TYR A 191 7.26 12.59 1.20
C TYR A 191 8.65 12.76 0.60
N PHE A 192 9.45 11.70 0.66
CA PHE A 192 10.82 11.68 0.14
C PHE A 192 10.88 10.71 -1.04
N ALA A 193 10.81 11.28 -2.24
CA ALA A 193 10.75 10.56 -3.50
C ALA A 193 12.12 10.08 -3.94
N THR A 194 12.36 8.77 -3.89
CA THR A 194 13.58 8.12 -4.37
C THR A 194 13.34 7.45 -5.72
N PRO A 195 14.19 7.68 -6.74
CA PRO A 195 14.07 7.10 -8.07
C PRO A 195 13.84 5.59 -8.07
N ASP A 196 12.99 5.12 -8.98
CA ASP A 196 12.78 3.68 -9.19
C ASP A 196 13.92 3.08 -10.01
N LEU A 197 15.12 3.00 -9.40
CA LEU A 197 16.37 2.54 -10.01
C LEU A 197 16.99 1.41 -9.17
N TRP A 198 18.00 0.72 -9.69
CA TRP A 198 18.67 -0.38 -8.97
C TRP A 198 19.52 0.08 -7.76
N ILE A 199 19.84 1.38 -7.65
CA ILE A 199 20.72 1.96 -6.61
C ILE A 199 19.90 2.68 -5.51
N LYS A 200 18.80 2.09 -5.04
CA LYS A 200 17.91 2.75 -4.06
C LYS A 200 18.51 2.90 -2.68
N SER A 201 19.35 1.94 -2.26
CA SER A 201 19.86 1.89 -0.88
C SER A 201 20.65 3.14 -0.47
N ALA A 202 21.37 3.76 -1.41
CA ALA A 202 22.06 5.02 -1.15
C ALA A 202 21.08 6.20 -0.98
N ASP A 203 19.98 6.19 -1.74
CA ASP A 203 18.96 7.24 -1.69
C ASP A 203 18.07 7.11 -0.45
N TYR A 204 17.79 5.90 0.05
CA TYR A 204 17.17 5.70 1.38
C TYR A 204 18.01 6.31 2.50
N ILE A 205 19.32 6.09 2.49
CA ILE A 205 20.24 6.70 3.44
C ILE A 205 20.23 8.23 3.32
N LYS A 206 20.22 8.78 2.10
CA LYS A 206 20.12 10.24 1.90
C LYS A 206 18.79 10.79 2.41
N ALA A 207 17.68 10.11 2.13
CA ALA A 207 16.36 10.50 2.57
C ALA A 207 16.27 10.55 4.10
N VAL A 208 16.69 9.48 4.80
CA VAL A 208 16.71 9.48 6.28
C VAL A 208 17.60 10.58 6.85
N ASN A 209 18.80 10.79 6.31
CA ASN A 209 19.65 11.90 6.75
C ASN A 209 19.01 13.26 6.49
N LYS A 210 18.26 13.43 5.38
CA LYS A 210 17.52 14.67 5.11
C LYS A 210 16.39 14.89 6.11
N ILE A 211 15.69 13.85 6.51
CA ILE A 211 14.65 13.92 7.56
C ILE A 211 15.26 14.38 8.88
N ILE A 212 16.39 13.79 9.29
CA ILE A 212 17.11 14.21 10.51
C ILE A 212 17.49 15.69 10.43
N GLU A 213 17.98 16.16 9.28
CA GLU A 213 18.32 17.57 9.08
C GLU A 213 17.09 18.50 9.17
N ILE A 214 15.99 18.14 8.51
CA ILE A 214 14.73 18.89 8.59
C ILE A 214 14.24 18.97 10.04
N ASN A 215 14.30 17.87 10.78
CA ASN A 215 13.87 17.80 12.19
C ASN A 215 14.64 18.74 13.13
N LYS A 216 15.86 19.17 12.77
CA LYS A 216 16.61 20.17 13.56
C LYS A 216 15.99 21.56 13.50
N SER A 217 15.27 21.85 12.41
CA SER A 217 14.65 23.15 12.16
C SER A 217 13.16 23.18 12.53
N LEU A 218 12.53 22.01 12.72
CA LEU A 218 11.11 21.93 13.07
C LEU A 218 10.88 22.21 14.57
N PRO A 219 9.79 22.91 14.92
CA PRO A 219 9.31 23.01 16.29
C PRO A 219 9.16 21.62 16.94
N LYS A 220 9.35 21.53 18.26
CA LYS A 220 9.33 20.24 19.00
C LYS A 220 8.06 19.41 18.71
N ASN A 221 6.91 20.07 18.61
CA ASN A 221 5.61 19.46 18.33
C ASN A 221 5.34 19.18 16.85
N GLU A 222 6.17 19.68 15.93
CA GLU A 222 6.05 19.44 14.48
C GLU A 222 7.08 18.46 13.94
N LYS A 223 8.04 18.01 14.76
CA LYS A 223 9.06 17.06 14.34
C LYS A 223 8.45 15.80 13.75
N ILE A 224 9.06 15.31 12.67
CA ILE A 224 8.73 14.03 12.05
C ILE A 224 9.16 12.94 13.02
N ARG A 225 8.22 12.14 13.51
CA ARG A 225 8.49 11.11 14.52
C ARG A 225 8.70 9.72 13.93
N ILE A 226 8.07 9.47 12.79
CA ILE A 226 8.05 8.15 12.17
C ILE A 226 8.16 8.25 10.65
N VAL A 227 8.90 7.30 10.07
CA VAL A 227 9.09 7.16 8.64
C VAL A 227 8.63 5.77 8.21
N SER A 228 7.70 5.72 7.27
CA SER A 228 7.31 4.50 6.56
C SER A 228 8.23 4.30 5.37
N VAL A 229 8.97 3.19 5.35
CA VAL A 229 9.79 2.76 4.21
C VAL A 229 9.30 1.38 3.80
N SER A 230 8.50 1.33 2.73
CA SER A 230 7.89 0.10 2.24
C SER A 230 8.83 -0.73 1.37
N ASP A 231 10.08 -0.85 1.81
CA ASP A 231 11.20 -1.54 1.18
C ASP A 231 12.30 -1.78 2.24
N ASP A 232 13.40 -2.43 1.88
CA ASP A 232 14.58 -2.56 2.74
C ASP A 232 15.90 -2.48 1.97
N VAL A 233 17.02 -2.52 2.70
CA VAL A 233 18.35 -2.73 2.16
C VAL A 233 18.81 -4.13 2.54
N ASP A 234 19.00 -4.99 1.55
CA ASP A 234 19.42 -6.38 1.76
C ASP A 234 20.79 -6.50 2.43
N LYS A 235 21.02 -7.60 3.15
CA LYS A 235 22.26 -7.86 3.91
C LYS A 235 23.51 -7.93 3.04
N ASP A 236 23.38 -8.39 1.80
CA ASP A 236 24.44 -8.48 0.79
C ASP A 236 24.66 -7.15 0.04
N ASN A 237 23.79 -6.15 0.25
CA ASN A 237 23.97 -4.83 -0.34
C ASN A 237 25.19 -4.13 0.26
N LYS A 238 26.05 -3.56 -0.59
CA LYS A 238 27.24 -2.79 -0.16
C LYS A 238 26.94 -1.65 0.83
N ASN A 239 25.71 -1.12 0.81
CA ASN A 239 25.27 -0.04 1.71
C ASN A 239 24.64 -0.54 3.01
N TYR A 240 24.49 -1.86 3.23
CA TYR A 240 23.80 -2.42 4.39
C TYR A 240 24.35 -1.91 5.72
N SER A 241 25.68 -1.95 5.92
CA SER A 241 26.31 -1.43 7.14
C SER A 241 26.03 0.06 7.35
N LYS A 242 26.03 0.85 6.27
CA LYS A 242 25.71 2.29 6.32
C LYS A 242 24.23 2.52 6.60
N TRP A 243 23.34 1.68 6.08
CA TRP A 243 21.91 1.69 6.38
C TRP A 243 21.67 1.44 7.87
N GLN A 244 22.24 0.37 8.43
CA GLN A 244 22.13 0.06 9.86
C GLN A 244 22.65 1.18 10.76
N LYS A 245 23.77 1.83 10.40
CA LYS A 245 24.28 3.01 11.12
C LYS A 245 23.32 4.20 11.02
N THR A 246 22.68 4.39 9.87
CA THR A 246 21.71 5.46 9.62
C THR A 246 20.43 5.25 10.43
N LEU A 247 19.93 4.01 10.52
CA LEU A 247 18.80 3.64 11.37
C LEU A 247 19.08 3.91 12.86
N LYS A 248 20.25 3.51 13.36
CA LYS A 248 20.67 3.79 14.75
C LYS A 248 20.73 5.29 15.04
N LYS A 249 21.30 6.06 14.11
CA LYS A 249 21.37 7.52 14.21
C LYS A 249 19.97 8.15 14.23
N ALA A 250 19.08 7.73 13.33
CA ALA A 250 17.69 8.20 13.31
C ALA A 250 17.01 7.95 14.66
N ASN A 251 17.14 6.74 15.20
CA ASN A 251 16.55 6.38 16.49
C ASN A 251 17.09 7.24 17.65
N SER A 252 18.41 7.50 17.68
CA SER A 252 19.01 8.38 18.71
C SER A 252 18.54 9.83 18.64
N GLU A 253 18.00 10.26 17.50
CA GLU A 253 17.45 11.61 17.26
C GLU A 253 15.91 11.64 17.45
N GLY A 254 15.32 10.54 17.97
CA GLY A 254 13.88 10.42 18.18
C GLY A 254 13.06 10.20 16.91
N LEU A 255 13.69 9.70 15.84
CA LEU A 255 13.06 9.36 14.56
C LEU A 255 13.04 7.84 14.36
N THR A 256 11.87 7.23 14.41
CA THR A 256 11.71 5.81 14.11
C THR A 256 11.55 5.60 12.61
N VAL A 257 12.37 4.71 12.02
CA VAL A 257 12.21 4.29 10.62
C VAL A 257 11.66 2.87 10.62
N VAL A 258 10.43 2.70 10.13
CA VAL A 258 9.75 1.41 10.02
C VAL A 258 9.94 0.88 8.61
N HIS A 259 10.55 -0.30 8.49
CA HIS A 259 10.91 -0.96 7.24
C HIS A 259 10.50 -2.44 7.25
N ALA A 260 10.61 -3.11 6.10
CA ALA A 260 10.06 -4.45 5.90
C ALA A 260 10.56 -5.51 6.91
N ASP A 261 11.83 -5.47 7.33
CA ASP A 261 12.37 -6.41 8.32
C ASP A 261 11.68 -6.32 9.70
N LEU A 262 11.16 -5.16 10.11
CA LEU A 262 10.38 -5.06 11.36
C LEU A 262 9.11 -5.93 11.27
N PHE A 263 8.41 -5.88 10.13
CA PHE A 263 7.16 -6.62 9.95
C PHE A 263 7.36 -8.13 10.02
N ASN A 264 8.48 -8.61 9.49
CA ASN A 264 8.86 -10.02 9.55
C ASN A 264 9.17 -10.45 11.00
N LYS A 265 9.86 -9.61 11.78
CA LYS A 265 10.21 -9.92 13.19
C LYS A 265 8.99 -10.02 14.09
N GLU A 266 8.04 -9.10 13.91
CA GLU A 266 6.82 -9.03 14.72
C GLU A 266 5.70 -9.98 14.25
N LYS A 267 5.99 -10.83 13.26
CA LYS A 267 5.04 -11.82 12.72
C LYS A 267 3.72 -11.20 12.25
N PHE A 268 3.77 -10.02 11.63
CA PHE A 268 2.59 -9.49 10.95
C PHE A 268 2.30 -10.29 9.67
N SER A 269 1.02 -10.41 9.34
CA SER A 269 0.54 -11.00 8.10
C SER A 269 -0.48 -10.09 7.42
N LEU A 270 -0.84 -10.44 6.18
CA LEU A 270 -1.83 -9.75 5.38
C LEU A 270 -3.22 -10.35 5.58
N GLY A 271 -4.24 -9.52 5.67
CA GLY A 271 -5.63 -9.96 5.65
C GLY A 271 -6.57 -8.99 4.95
N GLY A 272 -7.77 -9.47 4.70
CA GLY A 272 -8.80 -8.77 3.94
C GLY A 272 -10.19 -8.98 4.50
N CYS A 273 -11.05 -7.97 4.38
CA CYS A 273 -12.48 -8.13 4.58
C CYS A 273 -13.17 -8.00 3.24
N ASP A 274 -13.84 -9.06 2.80
CA ASP A 274 -14.54 -9.08 1.51
C ASP A 274 -15.48 -7.88 1.38
N ALA A 275 -15.53 -7.30 0.18
CA ALA A 275 -16.25 -6.07 -0.07
C ALA A 275 -17.79 -6.16 0.13
N SER A 276 -18.34 -7.36 0.29
CA SER A 276 -19.74 -7.61 0.64
C SER A 276 -20.00 -7.64 2.15
N LYS A 277 -18.97 -7.61 2.99
CA LYS A 277 -19.04 -7.77 4.45
C LYS A 277 -18.81 -6.45 5.18
N ASP A 278 -19.20 -6.42 6.45
CA ASP A 278 -18.92 -5.28 7.32
C ASP A 278 -17.44 -5.28 7.74
N ARG A 279 -16.69 -4.32 7.21
CA ARG A 279 -15.26 -4.14 7.49
C ARG A 279 -14.95 -3.57 8.87
N ASN A 280 -15.96 -3.15 9.62
CA ASN A 280 -15.80 -2.74 11.02
C ASN A 280 -15.95 -3.91 12.00
N ASN A 281 -16.32 -5.09 11.50
CA ASN A 281 -16.39 -6.31 12.28
C ASN A 281 -15.14 -7.19 12.03
N PRO A 282 -14.24 -7.35 13.01
CA PRO A 282 -13.02 -8.15 12.84
C PRO A 282 -13.29 -9.63 12.51
N LEU A 283 -14.47 -10.15 12.85
CA LEU A 283 -14.84 -11.53 12.51
C LEU A 283 -14.92 -11.79 11.01
N ASN A 284 -15.14 -10.74 10.20
CA ASN A 284 -15.26 -10.86 8.74
C ASN A 284 -13.92 -10.89 8.00
N TYR A 285 -12.80 -10.80 8.72
CA TYR A 285 -11.47 -10.77 8.11
C TYR A 285 -10.89 -12.16 7.92
N LYS A 286 -10.24 -12.35 6.77
CA LYS A 286 -9.58 -13.59 6.37
C LYS A 286 -8.15 -13.33 5.97
N LEU A 287 -7.36 -14.41 5.92
CA LEU A 287 -5.99 -14.34 5.42
C LEU A 287 -6.00 -13.93 3.94
N SER A 288 -5.02 -13.11 3.54
CA SER A 288 -4.89 -12.65 2.15
C SER A 288 -4.59 -13.79 1.18
N LYS A 289 -5.15 -13.71 -0.03
CA LYS A 289 -4.85 -14.62 -1.15
C LYS A 289 -3.44 -14.46 -1.70
N PHE A 290 -2.73 -13.40 -1.28
CA PHE A 290 -1.30 -13.23 -1.52
C PHE A 290 -0.50 -14.46 -1.07
N TYR A 291 -0.97 -15.16 -0.02
CA TYR A 291 -0.35 -16.39 0.46
C TYR A 291 -0.92 -17.61 -0.26
N TRP A 292 -0.19 -18.06 -1.28
CA TRP A 292 -0.49 -19.27 -2.07
C TRP A 292 -0.64 -20.56 -1.24
N ASP A 293 -0.02 -20.61 -0.05
CA ASP A 293 -0.11 -21.73 0.88
C ASP A 293 -0.41 -21.21 2.30
N GLU A 294 -1.70 -21.01 2.58
CA GLU A 294 -2.20 -20.50 3.86
C GLU A 294 -1.76 -21.34 5.07
N LYS A 295 -1.47 -22.63 4.87
CA LYS A 295 -1.03 -23.55 5.94
C LYS A 295 0.37 -23.21 6.44
N LYS A 296 1.18 -22.53 5.63
CA LYS A 296 2.50 -22.03 6.04
C LYS A 296 2.42 -20.75 6.87
N ILE A 297 1.26 -20.10 6.92
CA ILE A 297 1.07 -18.89 7.70
C ILE A 297 0.51 -19.26 9.06
N ASP A 298 1.38 -19.18 10.06
CA ASP A 298 1.08 -19.44 11.45
C ASP A 298 -0.15 -18.62 11.89
N LYS A 299 -1.11 -19.28 12.57
CA LYS A 299 -2.32 -18.63 13.06
C LYS A 299 -2.05 -17.58 14.14
N SER A 300 -0.88 -17.64 14.78
CA SER A 300 -0.42 -16.65 15.74
C SER A 300 0.06 -15.34 15.10
N ASN A 301 0.28 -15.31 13.78
CA ASN A 301 0.58 -14.07 13.06
C ASN A 301 -0.60 -13.10 13.15
N ILE A 302 -0.29 -11.81 13.23
CA ILE A 302 -1.28 -10.75 13.40
C ILE A 302 -1.56 -10.12 12.04
N MET A 303 -2.80 -10.26 11.56
CA MET A 303 -3.19 -9.68 10.29
C MET A 303 -3.30 -8.15 10.38
N VAL A 304 -2.90 -7.49 9.29
CA VAL A 304 -3.15 -6.09 8.99
C VAL A 304 -4.14 -6.02 7.82
N PRO A 305 -5.19 -5.18 7.87
CA PRO A 305 -6.28 -5.18 6.90
C PRO A 305 -5.86 -4.45 5.63
N LEU A 306 -5.53 -5.14 4.54
CA LEU A 306 -4.86 -4.55 3.37
C LEU A 306 -5.46 -4.93 2.02
N ASP A 307 -6.19 -6.03 1.94
CA ASP A 307 -6.94 -6.39 0.73
C ASP A 307 -8.25 -5.58 0.62
N PHE A 308 -8.83 -5.59 -0.58
CA PHE A 308 -10.11 -4.95 -0.89
C PHE A 308 -10.13 -3.45 -0.54
N LYS A 309 -9.02 -2.76 -0.86
CA LYS A 309 -8.81 -1.35 -0.54
C LYS A 309 -8.83 -0.48 -1.77
N THR A 310 -9.27 0.76 -1.59
CA THR A 310 -9.19 1.81 -2.61
C THR A 310 -8.15 2.82 -2.17
N THR A 311 -7.19 3.12 -3.04
CA THR A 311 -6.16 4.13 -2.81
C THR A 311 -6.08 5.13 -3.95
N ALA A 312 -5.41 6.24 -3.71
CA ALA A 312 -5.05 7.17 -4.78
C ALA A 312 -4.22 6.51 -5.89
N ASP A 313 -4.34 7.05 -7.09
CA ASP A 313 -3.69 6.58 -8.32
C ASP A 313 -3.03 7.73 -9.09
N ASN A 314 -2.13 7.40 -10.02
CA ASN A 314 -1.29 8.38 -10.72
C ASN A 314 -1.93 9.05 -11.93
N ARG A 315 -3.12 8.63 -12.38
CA ARG A 315 -3.68 9.12 -13.66
C ARG A 315 -4.12 10.59 -13.62
N SER A 316 -4.67 11.05 -12.50
CA SER A 316 -5.06 12.45 -12.30
C SER A 316 -5.02 12.80 -10.82
N ASP A 317 -5.27 14.07 -10.47
CA ASP A 317 -5.28 14.50 -9.07
C ASP A 317 -6.47 13.91 -8.27
N ALA A 318 -7.49 13.38 -8.96
CA ALA A 318 -8.68 12.79 -8.34
C ALA A 318 -8.83 11.29 -8.66
N ALA A 319 -7.78 10.63 -9.17
CA ALA A 319 -7.84 9.24 -9.61
C ALA A 319 -7.67 8.27 -8.43
N TYR A 320 -8.50 7.24 -8.38
CA TYR A 320 -8.37 6.17 -7.39
C TYR A 320 -8.46 4.81 -8.09
N VAL A 321 -7.91 3.79 -7.44
CA VAL A 321 -7.96 2.39 -7.85
C VAL A 321 -8.43 1.56 -6.67
N TYR A 322 -9.39 0.66 -6.92
CA TYR A 322 -9.71 -0.44 -6.03
C TYR A 322 -8.76 -1.60 -6.32
N TRP A 323 -8.20 -2.16 -5.26
CA TRP A 323 -7.26 -3.26 -5.27
C TRP A 323 -7.91 -4.46 -4.60
N GLY A 324 -8.06 -5.54 -5.36
CA GLY A 324 -8.61 -6.78 -4.81
C GLY A 324 -7.66 -7.42 -3.79
N GLU A 325 -6.37 -7.36 -4.06
CA GLU A 325 -5.30 -7.87 -3.20
C GLU A 325 -4.33 -6.73 -2.85
N GLY A 326 -3.93 -6.65 -1.58
CA GLY A 326 -2.94 -5.70 -1.07
C GLY A 326 -1.52 -6.28 -1.05
N GLY A 327 -0.54 -5.44 -0.69
CA GLY A 327 0.86 -5.85 -0.57
C GLY A 327 1.40 -5.77 0.86
N VAL A 328 2.44 -6.56 1.19
CA VAL A 328 3.16 -6.46 2.47
C VAL A 328 3.65 -5.02 2.72
N SER A 329 4.05 -4.34 1.64
CA SER A 329 4.45 -2.94 1.65
C SER A 329 3.41 -2.00 2.23
N TRP A 330 2.12 -2.36 2.23
CA TRP A 330 1.03 -1.52 2.72
C TRP A 330 0.75 -1.69 4.21
N ALA A 331 1.28 -2.76 4.82
CA ALA A 331 1.18 -2.98 6.26
C ALA A 331 1.96 -1.91 7.04
N ILE A 332 3.14 -1.54 6.53
CA ILE A 332 4.03 -0.51 7.09
C ILE A 332 3.32 0.85 7.24
N PRO A 333 2.75 1.45 6.18
CA PRO A 333 2.02 2.71 6.30
C PRO A 333 0.77 2.58 7.19
N TYR A 334 0.13 1.41 7.27
CA TYR A 334 -1.02 1.22 8.17
C TYR A 334 -0.60 1.29 9.66
N VAL A 335 0.42 0.53 10.06
CA VAL A 335 0.91 0.50 11.45
C VAL A 335 1.55 1.83 11.85
N THR A 336 2.32 2.45 10.94
CA THR A 336 2.88 3.78 11.22
C THR A 336 1.78 4.84 11.37
N GLY A 337 0.65 4.69 10.67
CA GLY A 337 -0.55 5.49 10.89
C GLY A 337 -1.16 5.29 12.27
N LEU A 338 -1.30 4.05 12.74
CA LEU A 338 -1.77 3.77 14.10
C LEU A 338 -0.84 4.36 15.17
N ALA A 339 0.47 4.33 14.94
CA ALA A 339 1.43 4.99 15.83
C ALA A 339 1.22 6.51 15.88
N ALA A 340 0.91 7.14 14.73
CA ALA A 340 0.57 8.56 14.71
C ALA A 340 -0.70 8.88 15.51
N LEU A 341 -1.75 8.05 15.40
CA LEU A 341 -2.95 8.18 16.24
C LEU A 341 -2.62 8.03 17.72
N ALA A 342 -1.80 7.04 18.09
CA ALA A 342 -1.39 6.82 19.48
C ALA A 342 -0.59 8.00 20.05
N TRP A 343 0.30 8.61 19.27
CA TRP A 343 1.04 9.80 19.71
C TRP A 343 0.19 11.05 19.84
N GLN A 344 -0.91 11.18 19.10
CA GLN A 344 -1.87 12.25 19.34
C GLN A 344 -2.52 12.08 20.72
N VAL A 345 -2.80 10.85 21.15
CA VAL A 345 -3.39 10.54 22.45
C VAL A 345 -2.37 10.64 23.59
N LYS A 346 -1.19 10.05 23.43
CA LYS A 346 -0.13 9.98 24.46
C LYS A 346 1.23 10.30 23.85
N PRO A 347 1.64 11.59 23.81
CA PRO A 347 2.83 12.02 23.08
C PRO A 347 4.16 11.44 23.56
N ASN A 348 4.24 10.99 24.81
CA ASN A 348 5.50 10.58 25.44
C ASN A 348 5.87 9.11 25.24
N LEU A 349 5.03 8.32 24.55
CA LEU A 349 5.33 6.91 24.29
C LEU A 349 6.48 6.75 23.30
N THR A 350 7.32 5.74 23.53
CA THR A 350 8.24 5.24 22.50
C THR A 350 7.48 4.44 21.45
N PHE A 351 8.08 4.23 20.29
CA PHE A 351 7.48 3.38 19.27
C PHE A 351 7.34 1.92 19.73
N ASP A 352 8.32 1.38 20.47
CA ASP A 352 8.26 0.02 20.99
C ASP A 352 7.07 -0.16 21.95
N GLN A 353 6.83 0.80 22.84
CA GLN A 353 5.66 0.79 23.74
C GLN A 353 4.34 0.83 22.96
N ILE A 354 4.29 1.58 21.87
CA ILE A 354 3.13 1.65 20.97
C ILE A 354 2.90 0.31 20.29
N LEU A 355 3.97 -0.30 19.78
CA LEU A 355 3.95 -1.57 19.06
C LEU A 355 3.53 -2.71 19.98
N ASP A 356 4.10 -2.78 21.20
CA ASP A 356 3.72 -3.75 22.23
C ASP A 356 2.22 -3.66 22.55
N LYS A 357 1.70 -2.43 22.72
CA LYS A 357 0.27 -2.21 22.97
C LYS A 357 -0.59 -2.63 21.79
N LEU A 358 -0.15 -2.37 20.56
CA LEU A 358 -0.86 -2.82 19.35
C LEU A 358 -0.94 -4.37 19.29
N ILE A 359 0.16 -5.05 19.61
CA ILE A 359 0.25 -6.51 19.64
C ILE A 359 -0.58 -7.11 20.79
N GLU A 360 -0.55 -6.51 21.97
CA GLU A 360 -1.32 -6.92 23.14
C GLU A 360 -2.83 -6.83 22.88
N THR A 361 -3.26 -5.78 22.17
CA THR A 361 -4.67 -5.46 21.97
C THR A 361 -5.32 -6.12 20.77
N LYS A 362 -4.59 -6.95 20.00
CA LYS A 362 -5.16 -7.77 18.93
C LYS A 362 -6.45 -8.50 19.33
N THR A 363 -7.26 -8.81 18.32
CA THR A 363 -8.50 -9.58 18.43
C THR A 363 -8.48 -10.76 17.46
N THR A 364 -9.55 -11.55 17.42
CA THR A 364 -9.64 -12.77 16.61
C THR A 364 -10.67 -12.65 15.50
N THR A 365 -10.40 -13.29 14.37
CA THR A 365 -11.37 -13.45 13.27
C THR A 365 -12.19 -14.73 13.43
N SER A 366 -13.20 -14.95 12.57
CA SER A 366 -13.99 -16.19 12.57
C SER A 366 -13.17 -17.44 12.27
N GLU A 367 -11.99 -17.29 11.66
CA GLU A 367 -11.08 -18.39 11.31
C GLU A 367 -10.10 -18.74 12.45
N GLY A 368 -10.21 -18.03 13.58
CA GLY A 368 -9.32 -18.18 14.73
C GLY A 368 -7.92 -17.62 14.49
N ARG A 369 -7.77 -16.65 13.57
CA ARG A 369 -6.52 -15.91 13.33
C ARG A 369 -6.55 -14.60 14.10
N TYR A 370 -5.36 -14.07 14.43
CA TYR A 370 -5.28 -12.74 15.02
C TYR A 370 -5.34 -11.64 13.97
N ILE A 371 -5.93 -10.51 14.34
CA ILE A 371 -5.95 -9.27 13.58
C ILE A 371 -5.77 -8.10 14.54
N ILE A 372 -5.14 -7.02 14.08
CA ILE A 372 -5.06 -5.77 14.84
C ILE A 372 -6.46 -5.25 15.19
N ASP A 373 -6.58 -4.54 16.31
CA ASP A 373 -7.83 -3.93 16.76
C ASP A 373 -7.57 -2.45 17.09
N PRO A 374 -7.74 -1.52 16.12
CA PRO A 374 -7.45 -0.11 16.31
C PRO A 374 -8.23 0.53 17.48
N GLU A 375 -9.50 0.14 17.66
CA GLU A 375 -10.33 0.72 18.71
C GLU A 375 -9.87 0.28 20.10
N LYS A 376 -9.68 -1.03 20.31
CA LYS A 376 -9.13 -1.55 21.57
C LYS A 376 -7.73 -1.03 21.83
N PHE A 377 -6.90 -0.93 20.79
CA PHE A 377 -5.56 -0.35 20.86
C PHE A 377 -5.59 1.09 21.38
N ILE A 378 -6.31 2.00 20.70
CA ILE A 378 -6.36 3.42 21.09
C ILE A 378 -6.98 3.60 22.48
N ASN A 379 -8.03 2.84 22.82
CA ASN A 379 -8.62 2.87 24.16
C ASN A 379 -7.64 2.41 25.24
N SER A 380 -6.70 1.51 24.94
CA SER A 380 -5.65 1.09 25.89
C SER A 380 -4.59 2.17 26.11
N ILE A 381 -4.31 2.99 25.10
CA ILE A 381 -3.35 4.10 25.16
C ILE A 381 -3.91 5.29 25.93
N ALA A 382 -5.22 5.52 25.86
CA ALA A 382 -5.89 6.63 26.54
C ALA A 382 -6.01 6.45 28.06
N LYS A 383 -5.73 5.25 28.58
CA LYS A 383 -5.64 4.96 30.02
C LYS A 383 -4.24 5.32 30.54
#